data_AF-A2E5A6-F1
#
_entry.id   AF-A2E5A6-F1
#
_cell.length_a   1.000
_cell.length_b   1.000
_cell.length_c   1.000
_cell.angle_alpha   90.00
_cell.angle_beta   90.00
_cell.angle_gamma   90.00
#
_symmetry.space_group_name_H-M   'P 1'
#
loop_
_entity.id
_entity.type
_entity.pdbx_description
1 polymer ?
#
loop_
_entity_poly.entity_id
_entity_poly.type
_entity_poly.pdbx_seq_one_letter_code
_entity_poly.pdbx_strand_id
1 'polypeptide(L)'
;MTKTCDMKRISSMSENGKNDEVELELIHLLGQLNDAMKILENLDETNREALIQTITSMINSFNNLHKLESGVVGSVPNQLIEQIDQGNNPDDFSKKLVEECRQSAKRVEEKQKWMQAFKEKLDASIEANFKN
;
A
#
# COMPACT_ATOMS: atom_id res chain seq x y z
N MET A 1 -2.05 27.52 22.42
CA MET A 1 -1.08 26.56 21.86
C MET A 1 -1.69 25.94 20.62
N THR A 2 -1.53 26.57 19.45
CA THR A 2 -2.19 26.15 18.19
C THR A 2 -1.28 26.47 17.02
N LYS A 3 -0.09 25.83 16.96
CA LYS A 3 0.87 26.01 15.86
C LYS A 3 1.52 24.71 15.35
N THR A 4 0.96 23.54 15.65
CA THR A 4 1.57 22.25 15.28
C THR A 4 0.83 21.46 14.21
N CYS A 5 -0.34 21.90 13.72
CA CYS A 5 -1.08 21.18 12.68
C CYS A 5 -0.66 21.50 11.23
N ASP A 6 -0.11 22.68 10.94
CA ASP A 6 0.11 23.09 9.55
C ASP A 6 1.45 22.68 8.93
N MET A 7 2.42 22.22 9.72
CA MET A 7 3.74 21.83 9.19
C MET A 7 3.79 20.40 8.60
N LYS A 8 2.85 19.52 8.97
CA LYS A 8 2.82 18.15 8.41
C LYS A 8 2.24 18.08 6.98
N ARG A 9 1.47 19.08 6.56
CA ARG A 9 0.79 19.08 5.25
C ARG A 9 1.68 19.48 4.08
N ILE A 10 2.76 20.22 4.36
CA ILE A 10 3.72 20.64 3.33
C ILE A 10 4.77 19.54 3.09
N SER A 11 5.07 18.70 4.09
CA SER A 11 5.99 17.55 3.96
C SER A 11 5.44 16.46 3.03
N SER A 12 4.12 16.19 3.09
CA SER A 12 3.50 15.11 2.30
C SER A 12 3.37 15.42 0.80
N MET A 13 3.57 16.66 0.36
CA MET A 13 3.54 17.01 -1.07
C MET A 13 4.88 16.74 -1.78
N SER A 14 5.99 16.62 -1.03
CA SER A 14 7.30 16.30 -1.59
C SER A 14 7.58 14.80 -1.66
N GLU A 15 6.90 13.99 -0.84
CA GLU A 15 7.16 12.54 -0.72
C GLU A 15 6.48 11.71 -1.81
N ASN A 16 5.34 12.17 -2.36
CA ASN A 16 4.65 11.46 -3.44
C ASN A 16 5.30 11.63 -4.82
N GLY A 17 6.10 12.67 -5.04
CA GLY A 17 6.69 12.95 -6.36
C GLY A 17 7.56 11.80 -6.90
N LYS A 18 8.22 11.05 -6.01
CA LYS A 18 9.01 9.87 -6.42
C LYS A 18 8.15 8.64 -6.72
N ASN A 19 7.04 8.47 -6.02
CA ASN A 19 6.07 7.43 -6.35
C ASN A 19 5.41 7.72 -7.70
N ASP A 20 5.08 8.99 -7.98
CA ASP A 20 4.53 9.43 -9.26
C ASP A 20 5.54 9.23 -10.41
N GLU A 21 6.83 9.53 -10.19
CA GLU A 21 7.90 9.26 -11.16
C GLU A 21 8.02 7.76 -11.48
N VAL A 22 7.91 6.89 -10.47
CA VAL A 22 7.92 5.43 -10.66
C VAL A 22 6.70 4.97 -11.45
N GLU A 23 5.51 5.50 -11.14
CA GLU A 23 4.28 5.17 -11.86
C GLU A 23 4.39 5.55 -13.35
N LEU A 24 4.91 6.74 -13.65
CA LEU A 24 5.12 7.19 -15.03
C LEU A 24 6.11 6.29 -15.79
N GLU A 25 7.22 5.91 -15.16
CA GLU A 25 8.19 5.00 -15.78
C GLU A 25 7.62 3.58 -15.96
N LEU A 26 6.80 3.08 -15.04
CA LEU A 26 6.09 1.80 -15.19
C LEU A 26 5.11 1.82 -16.37
N ILE A 27 4.32 2.90 -16.50
CA ILE A 27 3.41 3.08 -17.64
C ILE A 27 4.21 3.14 -18.94
N HIS A 28 5.34 3.84 -18.95
CA HIS A 28 6.22 3.91 -20.12
C HIS A 28 6.76 2.53 -20.51
N LEU A 29 7.26 1.75 -19.55
CA LEU A 29 7.76 0.39 -19.77
C LEU A 29 6.66 -0.55 -20.30
N LEU A 30 5.45 -0.48 -19.75
CA LEU A 30 4.30 -1.26 -20.25
C LEU A 30 3.94 -0.87 -21.68
N GLY A 31 4.03 0.42 -22.02
CA GLY A 31 3.89 0.90 -23.40
C GLY A 31 4.94 0.31 -24.34
N GLN A 32 6.22 0.35 -23.94
CA GLN A 32 7.32 -0.24 -24.71
C GLN A 32 7.14 -1.75 -24.92
N LEU A 33 6.67 -2.49 -23.89
CA LEU A 33 6.35 -3.91 -24.01
C LEU A 33 5.26 -4.17 -25.04
N ASN A 34 4.19 -3.37 -25.00
CA ASN A 34 3.11 -3.45 -25.97
C ASN A 34 3.60 -3.15 -27.40
N ASP A 35 4.46 -2.15 -27.57
CA ASP A 35 5.01 -1.81 -28.88
C ASP A 35 5.98 -2.87 -29.39
N ALA A 36 6.80 -3.47 -28.52
CA ALA A 36 7.65 -4.60 -28.86
C ALA A 36 6.81 -5.81 -29.35
N MET A 37 5.69 -6.10 -28.69
CA MET A 37 4.78 -7.17 -29.13
C MET A 37 4.20 -6.92 -30.53
N LYS A 38 3.81 -5.67 -30.85
CA LYS A 38 3.32 -5.31 -32.20
C LYS A 38 4.39 -5.45 -33.28
N ILE A 39 5.64 -5.08 -32.95
CA ILE A 39 6.77 -5.25 -33.88
C ILE A 39 7.05 -6.73 -34.11
N LEU A 40 7.03 -7.54 -33.04
CA LEU A 40 7.22 -8.99 -33.13
C LEU A 40 6.14 -9.70 -33.95
N GLU A 41 4.88 -9.26 -33.86
CA GLU A 41 3.77 -9.80 -34.65
C GLU A 41 4.01 -9.66 -36.17
N ASN A 42 4.70 -8.59 -36.58
CA ASN A 42 4.97 -8.28 -37.99
C ASN A 42 6.48 -8.33 -38.31
N LEU A 43 7.26 -9.16 -37.61
CA LEU A 43 8.72 -9.13 -37.67
C LEU A 43 9.25 -9.44 -39.07
N ASP A 44 10.06 -8.53 -39.60
CA ASP A 44 10.83 -8.69 -40.84
C ASP A 44 12.21 -8.00 -40.71
N GLU A 45 13.04 -8.08 -41.76
CA GLU A 45 14.36 -7.45 -41.72
C GLU A 45 14.31 -5.91 -41.72
N THR A 46 13.18 -5.30 -42.08
CA THR A 46 13.02 -3.84 -42.10
C THR A 46 12.73 -3.26 -40.73
N ASN A 47 12.05 -4.01 -39.85
CA ASN A 47 11.70 -3.56 -38.50
C ASN A 47 12.55 -4.18 -37.39
N ARG A 48 13.53 -5.01 -37.75
CA ARG A 48 14.50 -5.60 -36.82
C ARG A 48 15.26 -4.57 -36.00
N GLU A 49 15.71 -3.48 -36.63
CA GLU A 49 16.41 -2.40 -35.94
C GLU A 49 15.50 -1.70 -34.93
N ALA A 50 14.24 -1.47 -35.30
CA ALA A 50 13.23 -0.90 -34.40
C ALA A 50 13.00 -1.80 -33.17
N LEU A 51 12.94 -3.11 -33.34
CA LEU A 51 12.84 -4.05 -32.22
C LEU A 51 14.05 -3.94 -31.27
N ILE A 52 15.27 -3.89 -31.80
CA ILE A 52 16.49 -3.75 -31.00
C ILE A 52 16.48 -2.43 -30.21
N GLN A 53 16.03 -1.34 -30.84
CA GLN A 53 15.88 -0.05 -30.17
C GLN A 53 14.85 -0.12 -29.05
N THR A 54 13.68 -0.73 -29.28
CA THR A 54 12.65 -0.90 -28.23
C THR A 54 13.17 -1.75 -27.07
N ILE A 55 13.88 -2.85 -27.34
CA ILE A 55 14.50 -3.67 -26.29
C ILE A 55 15.53 -2.88 -25.47
N THR A 56 16.37 -2.10 -26.15
CA THR A 56 17.35 -1.23 -25.48
C THR A 56 16.65 -0.18 -24.60
N SER A 57 15.55 0.39 -25.09
CA SER A 57 14.71 1.33 -24.33
C SER A 57 14.11 0.67 -23.08
N MET A 58 13.60 -0.55 -23.21
CA MET A 58 13.08 -1.32 -22.06
C MET A 58 14.15 -1.57 -21.00
N ILE A 59 15.37 -1.95 -21.40
CA ILE A 59 16.49 -2.12 -20.47
C ILE A 59 16.80 -0.80 -19.73
N ASN A 60 16.76 0.32 -20.44
CA ASN A 60 16.96 1.63 -19.81
C ASN A 60 15.84 1.98 -18.82
N SER A 61 14.58 1.67 -19.16
CA SER A 61 13.45 1.85 -18.24
C SER A 61 13.59 1.01 -16.98
N PHE A 62 14.01 -0.26 -17.07
CA PHE A 62 14.33 -1.06 -15.88
C PHE A 62 15.45 -0.46 -15.03
N ASN A 63 16.51 0.05 -15.67
CA ASN A 63 17.61 0.72 -14.96
C ASN A 63 17.14 2.01 -14.27
N ASN A 64 16.20 2.73 -14.86
CA ASN A 64 15.62 3.93 -14.26
C ASN A 64 14.74 3.57 -13.05
N LEU A 65 13.88 2.55 -13.18
CA LEU A 65 13.07 2.04 -12.08
C LEU A 65 13.95 1.63 -10.88
N HIS A 66 15.05 0.92 -11.12
CA HIS A 66 15.96 0.51 -10.05
C HIS A 66 16.63 1.71 -9.36
N LYS A 67 16.95 2.79 -10.08
CA LYS A 67 17.47 4.03 -9.46
C LYS A 67 16.41 4.72 -8.60
N LEU A 68 15.16 4.71 -9.05
CA LEU A 68 14.03 5.34 -8.36
C LEU A 68 13.58 4.55 -7.13
N GLU A 69 13.87 3.24 -7.05
CA GLU A 69 13.51 2.34 -5.94
C GLU A 69 13.84 2.92 -4.56
N SER A 70 15.04 3.49 -4.41
CA SER A 70 15.49 4.09 -3.14
C SER A 70 14.69 5.31 -2.68
N GLY A 71 13.93 5.93 -3.59
CA GLY A 71 13.09 7.10 -3.33
C GLY A 71 11.62 6.76 -3.10
N VAL A 72 11.21 5.50 -3.25
CA VAL A 72 9.82 5.06 -3.03
C VAL A 72 9.54 5.02 -1.54
N VAL A 73 8.44 5.65 -1.12
CA VAL A 73 8.01 5.71 0.27
C VAL A 73 6.78 4.84 0.45
N GLY A 74 6.82 3.93 1.43
CA GLY A 74 5.69 3.11 1.83
C GLY A 74 6.10 1.66 2.12
N SER A 75 5.16 0.90 2.69
CA SER A 75 5.30 -0.54 2.88
C SER A 75 4.05 -1.24 2.37
N VAL A 76 4.22 -2.30 1.58
CA VAL A 76 3.11 -3.09 1.06
C VAL A 76 3.01 -4.39 1.88
N PRO A 77 1.85 -4.72 2.47
CA PRO A 77 1.67 -6.00 3.15
C PRO A 77 1.79 -7.18 2.17
N ASN A 78 2.50 -8.26 2.53
CA ASN A 78 2.65 -9.44 1.66
C ASN A 78 1.29 -10.03 1.23
N GLN A 79 0.28 -10.00 2.10
CA GLN A 79 -1.07 -10.46 1.76
C GLN A 79 -1.70 -9.67 0.61
N LEU A 80 -1.36 -8.38 0.48
CA LEU A 80 -1.83 -7.56 -0.64
C LEU A 80 -1.14 -7.98 -1.95
N ILE A 81 0.15 -8.30 -1.88
CA ILE A 81 0.93 -8.83 -3.02
C ILE A 81 0.32 -10.15 -3.49
N GLU A 82 0.07 -11.09 -2.57
CA GLU A 82 -0.58 -12.38 -2.88
C GLU A 82 -1.96 -12.21 -3.54
N GLN A 83 -2.73 -11.20 -3.11
CA GLN A 83 -4.01 -10.90 -3.73
C GLN A 83 -3.87 -10.36 -5.15
N ILE A 84 -2.90 -9.48 -5.39
CA ILE A 84 -2.60 -8.96 -6.74
C ILE A 84 -2.15 -10.10 -7.66
N ASP A 85 -1.29 -11.00 -7.19
CA ASP A 85 -0.82 -12.16 -7.96
C ASP A 85 -1.96 -13.10 -8.38
N GLN A 86 -3.02 -13.17 -7.58
CA GLN A 86 -4.23 -13.94 -7.87
C GLN A 86 -5.24 -13.18 -8.77
N GLY A 87 -4.95 -11.93 -9.12
CA GLY A 87 -5.82 -11.06 -9.91
C GLY A 87 -6.98 -10.45 -9.12
N ASN A 88 -6.90 -10.41 -7.79
CA ASN A 88 -7.92 -9.77 -6.95
C ASN A 88 -7.71 -8.25 -6.89
N ASN A 89 -8.80 -7.51 -6.63
CA ASN A 89 -8.73 -6.05 -6.49
C ASN A 89 -8.06 -5.64 -5.15
N PRO A 90 -6.95 -4.89 -5.17
CA PRO A 90 -6.27 -4.43 -3.95
C PRO A 90 -7.15 -3.52 -3.05
N ASP A 91 -8.16 -2.86 -3.61
CA ASP A 91 -9.08 -2.03 -2.81
C ASP A 91 -9.95 -2.87 -1.85
N ASP A 92 -10.25 -4.11 -2.22
CA ASP A 92 -11.07 -4.98 -1.37
C ASP A 92 -10.29 -5.46 -0.14
N PHE A 93 -8.97 -5.61 -0.26
CA PHE A 93 -8.08 -5.80 0.89
C PHE A 93 -8.14 -4.61 1.84
N SER A 94 -8.06 -3.39 1.30
CA SER A 94 -8.13 -2.15 2.09
C SER A 94 -9.46 -2.03 2.84
N LYS A 95 -10.59 -2.30 2.15
CA LYS A 95 -11.92 -2.32 2.80
C LYS A 95 -12.00 -3.35 3.92
N LYS A 96 -11.47 -4.55 3.69
CA LYS A 96 -11.43 -5.62 4.69
C LYS A 96 -10.64 -5.21 5.93
N LEU A 97 -9.46 -4.62 5.77
CA LEU A 97 -8.65 -4.16 6.90
C LEU A 97 -9.35 -3.07 7.72
N VAL A 98 -10.02 -2.13 7.07
CA VAL A 98 -10.80 -1.09 7.77
C VAL A 98 -11.93 -1.72 8.58
N GLU A 99 -12.63 -2.70 8.01
CA GLU A 99 -13.72 -3.39 8.70
C GLU A 99 -13.19 -4.25 9.87
N GLU A 100 -12.07 -4.94 9.71
CA GLU A 100 -11.41 -5.70 10.78
C GLU A 100 -10.98 -4.79 11.93
N CYS A 101 -10.41 -3.61 11.62
CA CYS A 101 -10.09 -2.59 12.62
C CYS A 101 -11.34 -2.15 13.39
N ARG A 102 -12.44 -1.88 12.67
CA ARG A 102 -13.72 -1.46 13.27
C ARG A 102 -14.28 -2.54 14.20
N GLN A 103 -14.29 -3.80 13.75
CA GLN A 103 -14.76 -4.93 14.55
C GLN A 103 -13.85 -5.21 15.75
N SER A 104 -12.53 -5.04 15.59
CA SER A 104 -11.57 -5.16 16.69
C SER A 104 -11.82 -4.10 17.75
N ALA A 105 -11.97 -2.83 17.35
CA ALA A 105 -12.27 -1.73 18.27
C ALA A 105 -13.56 -1.98 19.07
N LYS A 106 -14.63 -2.41 18.40
CA LYS A 106 -15.90 -2.77 19.06
C LYS A 106 -15.72 -3.89 20.09
N ARG A 107 -15.00 -4.96 19.74
CA ARG A 107 -14.73 -6.08 20.65
C ARG A 107 -13.90 -5.64 21.87
N VAL A 108 -12.94 -4.75 21.68
CA VAL A 108 -12.13 -4.21 22.78
C VAL A 108 -13.00 -3.37 23.71
N GLU A 109 -13.87 -2.51 23.16
CA GLU A 109 -14.80 -1.69 23.94
C GLU A 109 -15.76 -2.56 24.78
N GLU A 110 -16.34 -3.60 24.19
CA GLU A 110 -17.21 -4.54 24.89
C GLU A 110 -16.47 -5.27 26.02
N LYS A 111 -15.22 -5.71 25.79
CA LYS A 111 -14.38 -6.32 26.82
C LYS A 111 -14.08 -5.33 27.96
N GLN A 112 -13.78 -4.08 27.63
CA GLN A 112 -13.55 -3.04 28.64
C GLN A 112 -14.79 -2.80 29.50
N LYS A 113 -15.97 -2.69 28.88
CA LYS A 113 -17.25 -2.57 29.62
C LYS A 113 -17.49 -3.76 30.54
N TRP A 114 -17.26 -4.96 30.04
CA TRP A 114 -17.40 -6.18 30.84
C TRP A 114 -16.42 -6.21 32.02
N MET A 115 -15.15 -5.89 31.79
CA MET A 115 -14.13 -5.83 32.85
C MET A 115 -14.47 -4.79 33.91
N GLN A 116 -14.99 -3.62 33.50
CA GLN A 116 -15.42 -2.57 34.41
C GLN A 116 -16.60 -3.03 35.28
N ALA A 117 -17.63 -3.62 34.67
CA ALA A 117 -18.77 -4.15 35.40
C ALA A 117 -18.39 -5.31 36.34
N PHE A 118 -17.44 -6.15 35.92
CA PHE A 118 -16.90 -7.21 36.77
C PHE A 118 -16.16 -6.64 37.98
N LYS A 119 -15.31 -5.63 37.75
CA LYS A 119 -14.59 -4.92 38.82
C LYS A 119 -15.56 -4.31 39.83
N GLU A 120 -16.58 -3.58 39.37
CA GLU A 120 -17.58 -2.94 40.25
C GLU A 120 -18.32 -3.96 41.12
N LYS A 121 -18.66 -5.13 40.57
CA LYS A 121 -19.29 -6.21 41.34
C LYS A 121 -18.34 -6.83 42.36
N LEU A 122 -17.07 -6.99 41.99
CA LEU A 122 -16.06 -7.51 42.89
C LEU A 122 -15.81 -6.54 44.05
N ASP A 123 -15.64 -5.25 43.75
CA ASP A 123 -15.45 -4.18 44.73
C ASP A 123 -16.63 -4.14 45.71
N ALA A 124 -17.88 -4.17 45.21
CA ALA A 124 -19.07 -4.23 46.06
C ALA A 124 -19.14 -5.49 46.94
N SER A 125 -18.70 -6.65 46.42
CA SER A 125 -18.64 -7.90 47.19
C SER A 125 -17.57 -7.85 48.28
N ILE A 126 -16.42 -7.22 48.00
CA ILE A 126 -15.36 -7.01 48.98
C ILE A 126 -15.86 -6.08 50.09
N GLU A 127 -16.47 -4.94 49.76
CA GLU A 127 -17.04 -4.00 50.74
C GLU A 127 -18.11 -4.66 51.63
N ALA A 128 -18.92 -5.57 51.06
CA ALA A 128 -19.98 -6.24 51.79
C ALA A 128 -19.46 -7.30 52.77
N ASN A 129 -18.42 -8.04 52.40
CA ASN A 129 -17.94 -9.23 53.13
C ASN A 129 -16.70 -8.97 53.99
N PHE A 130 -15.90 -7.96 53.65
CA PHE A 130 -14.67 -7.59 54.35
C PHE A 130 -14.80 -6.17 54.86
N LYS A 131 -15.71 -5.96 55.81
CA LYS A 131 -15.76 -4.72 56.58
C LYS A 131 -14.59 -4.70 57.58
N ASN A 132 -13.72 -3.70 57.44
CA ASN A 132 -12.97 -3.17 58.58
C ASN A 132 -13.83 -2.09 59.26
#